data_AF-A0A7J7HII4-F1
#
_entry.id   AF-A0A7J7HII4-F1
#
_cell.length_a   1.000
_cell.length_b   1.000
_cell.length_c   1.000
_cell.angle_alpha   90.00
_cell.angle_beta   90.00
_cell.angle_gamma   90.00
#
_symmetry.space_group_name_H-M   'P 1'
#
loop_
_entity.id
_entity.type
_entity.pdbx_description
1 polymer ?
#
loop_
_entity_poly.entity_id
_entity_poly.type
_entity_poly.pdbx_seq_one_letter_code
_entity_poly.pdbx_strand_id
1 'polypeptide(L)'
;MAYHPSILQSYLLALAALQSIVAVKFDVKNVARTSPGGARFTKEIRVNEKYESLQGNNAADRRDIVEVLMVIENHRDLKGDTYGNIINIRAIYLLEIQGNVKWAFTSLIYHEMTQVWQWFGGPDKALTGLIEGTWAWFCGGAKQDDEG
;
A
#
# COMPACT_ATOMS: atom_id res chain seq x y z
N MET A 1 29.61 41.76 20.11
CA MET A 1 29.09 40.90 19.02
C MET A 1 27.58 40.93 19.10
N ALA A 2 26.91 41.57 18.13
CA ALA A 2 25.46 41.70 18.15
C ALA A 2 24.83 40.42 17.55
N TYR A 3 24.09 39.67 18.38
CA TYR A 3 23.30 38.54 17.91
C TYR A 3 22.08 39.09 17.16
N HIS A 4 22.03 38.89 15.84
CA HIS A 4 20.90 39.33 15.01
C HIS A 4 19.79 38.26 15.03
N PRO A 5 18.66 38.47 15.73
CA PRO A 5 17.60 37.47 15.86
C PRO A 5 17.01 37.07 14.50
N SER A 6 17.06 37.95 13.50
CA SER A 6 16.58 37.72 12.13
C SER A 6 17.33 36.58 11.41
N ILE A 7 18.61 36.40 11.69
CA ILE A 7 19.43 35.32 11.11
C ILE A 7 19.09 33.99 11.78
N LEU A 8 18.86 34.01 13.10
CA LEU A 8 18.45 32.83 13.85
C LEU A 8 17.05 32.34 13.43
N GLN A 9 16.13 33.28 13.20
CA GLN A 9 14.76 33.00 12.77
C GLN A 9 14.69 32.37 11.37
N SER A 10 15.49 32.88 10.43
CA SER A 10 15.57 32.34 9.06
C SER A 10 16.20 30.94 9.05
N TYR A 11 17.17 30.68 9.93
CA TYR A 11 17.76 29.36 10.11
C TYR A 11 16.74 28.34 10.67
N LEU A 12 15.97 28.72 11.69
CA LEU A 12 14.91 27.89 12.27
C LEU A 12 13.80 27.55 11.25
N LEU A 13 13.41 28.51 10.41
CA LEU A 13 12.45 28.27 9.32
C LEU A 13 13.01 27.35 8.23
N ALA A 14 14.30 27.47 7.90
CA ALA A 14 14.97 26.58 6.96
C ALA A 14 15.11 25.14 7.50
N LEU A 15 15.38 24.99 8.81
CA LEU A 15 15.40 23.70 9.50
C LEU A 15 14.02 23.05 9.57
N ALA A 16 12.96 23.83 9.78
CA ALA A 16 11.58 23.33 9.76
C ALA A 16 11.10 22.89 8.35
N ALA A 17 11.69 23.45 7.29
CA ALA A 17 11.39 23.10 5.91
C ALA A 17 12.13 21.85 5.40
N LEU A 18 13.12 21.34 6.15
CA LEU A 18 13.79 20.07 5.87
C LEU A 18 12.88 18.90 6.26
N GLN A 19 11.80 18.71 5.51
CA GLN A 19 11.02 17.48 5.57
C GLN A 19 11.81 16.39 4.82
N SER A 20 12.33 15.43 5.56
CA SER A 20 13.04 14.28 4.98
C SER A 20 12.08 13.48 4.09
N ILE A 21 12.36 13.43 2.79
CA ILE A 21 11.74 12.46 1.89
C ILE A 21 12.47 11.14 2.10
N VAL A 22 11.97 10.31 3.02
CA VAL A 22 12.47 8.94 3.18
C VAL A 22 11.75 8.08 2.13
N ALA A 23 12.51 7.57 1.17
CA ALA A 23 12.00 6.57 0.24
C ALA A 23 11.74 5.26 1.02
N VAL A 24 10.52 4.76 0.97
CA VAL A 24 10.18 3.44 1.53
C VAL A 24 10.66 2.38 0.54
N LYS A 25 11.47 1.44 1.00
CA LYS A 25 11.86 0.28 0.19
C LYS A 25 10.65 -0.64 0.05
N PHE A 26 10.29 -0.99 -1.17
CA PHE A 26 9.18 -1.88 -1.45
C PHE A 26 9.70 -3.16 -2.12
N ASP A 27 9.57 -4.30 -1.43
CA ASP A 27 9.99 -5.61 -1.95
C ASP A 27 8.78 -6.50 -2.23
N VAL A 28 8.89 -7.37 -3.24
CA VAL A 28 7.80 -8.23 -3.67
C VAL A 28 8.26 -9.67 -3.79
N LYS A 29 7.63 -10.55 -3.01
CA LYS A 29 7.89 -11.98 -2.99
C LYS A 29 6.68 -12.75 -3.49
N ASN A 30 6.79 -13.32 -4.68
CA ASN A 30 5.81 -14.29 -5.17
C ASN A 30 6.17 -15.69 -4.66
N VAL A 31 5.46 -16.19 -3.64
CA VAL A 31 5.60 -17.55 -3.12
C VAL A 31 4.73 -18.53 -3.91
N ALA A 32 3.62 -18.04 -4.47
CA ALA A 32 2.66 -18.80 -5.26
C ALA A 32 3.04 -18.98 -6.74
N ARG A 33 4.32 -18.93 -7.13
CA ARG A 33 4.75 -18.90 -8.55
C ARG A 33 4.19 -20.02 -9.42
N THR A 34 3.99 -21.20 -8.85
CA THR A 34 3.49 -22.39 -9.55
C THR A 34 1.97 -22.48 -9.59
N SER A 35 1.24 -21.63 -8.83
CA SER A 35 -0.21 -21.57 -8.95
C SER A 35 -0.63 -20.76 -10.16
N PRO A 36 -1.84 -20.98 -10.71
CA PRO A 36 -2.28 -20.21 -11.87
C PRO A 36 -2.34 -18.70 -11.56
N GLY A 37 -2.69 -18.32 -10.32
CA GLY A 37 -2.73 -16.93 -9.87
C GLY A 37 -1.35 -16.29 -9.75
N GLY A 38 -0.37 -16.98 -9.15
CA GLY A 38 1.00 -16.46 -9.08
C GLY A 38 1.72 -16.47 -10.43
N ALA A 39 1.34 -17.38 -11.34
CA ALA A 39 1.78 -17.33 -12.73
C ALA A 39 1.20 -16.09 -13.45
N ARG A 40 -0.09 -15.80 -13.26
CA ARG A 40 -0.76 -14.60 -13.79
C ARG A 40 -0.10 -13.32 -13.28
N PHE A 41 0.21 -13.24 -11.99
CA PHE A 41 0.98 -12.14 -11.39
C PHE A 41 2.29 -11.88 -12.15
N THR A 42 3.07 -12.93 -12.34
CA THR A 42 4.38 -12.86 -13.00
C THR A 42 4.26 -12.43 -14.46
N LYS A 43 3.21 -12.88 -15.15
CA LYS A 43 2.98 -12.62 -16.58
C LYS A 43 2.44 -11.22 -16.85
N GLU A 44 1.41 -10.82 -16.12
CA GLU A 44 0.56 -9.68 -16.45
C GLU A 44 0.88 -8.42 -15.65
N ILE A 45 1.25 -8.54 -14.37
CA ILE A 45 1.58 -7.39 -13.51
C ILE A 45 3.07 -7.05 -13.64
N ARG A 46 3.91 -8.07 -13.43
CA ARG A 46 5.39 -8.03 -13.43
C ARG A 46 5.99 -7.15 -12.31
N VAL A 47 7.01 -7.66 -11.62
CA VAL A 47 7.65 -7.06 -10.42
C VAL A 47 8.48 -5.80 -10.73
N ASN A 48 8.67 -5.47 -11.99
CA ASN A 48 9.43 -4.32 -12.46
C ASN A 48 8.60 -3.01 -12.56
N GLU A 49 7.33 -3.03 -12.14
CA GLU A 49 6.62 -1.80 -11.84
C GLU A 49 7.26 -1.16 -10.60
N LYS A 50 7.86 0.02 -10.79
CA LYS A 50 8.44 0.82 -9.73
C LYS A 50 7.33 1.28 -8.80
N TYR A 51 7.04 0.47 -7.78
CA TYR A 51 6.22 0.85 -6.63
C TYR A 51 6.86 1.96 -5.77
N GLU A 52 8.02 2.49 -6.21
CA GLU A 52 8.69 3.68 -5.69
C GLU A 52 7.75 4.89 -5.58
N SER A 53 6.66 4.96 -6.37
CA SER A 53 5.66 6.03 -6.32
C SER A 53 4.57 5.83 -5.26
N LEU A 54 4.54 4.70 -4.57
CA LEU A 54 3.68 4.48 -3.40
C LEU A 54 4.24 5.25 -2.20
N GLN A 55 4.82 6.43 -2.34
CA GLN A 55 5.26 7.20 -1.19
C GLN A 55 4.08 8.04 -0.72
N GLY A 56 3.50 7.67 0.41
CA GLY A 56 2.53 8.51 1.11
C GLY A 56 3.14 9.88 1.40
N ASN A 57 2.28 10.89 1.42
CA ASN A 57 2.60 12.28 1.74
C ASN A 57 3.51 12.41 2.98
N ASN A 58 4.19 13.56 3.07
CA ASN A 58 5.09 14.05 4.13
C ASN A 58 5.42 13.03 5.25
N ALA A 59 6.70 12.69 5.41
CA ALA A 59 7.16 11.70 6.38
C ALA A 59 6.68 11.95 7.83
N ALA A 60 6.32 13.20 8.17
CA ALA A 60 5.74 13.57 9.47
C ALA A 60 4.34 12.96 9.73
N ASP A 61 3.56 12.65 8.69
CA ASP A 61 2.15 12.27 8.80
C ASP A 61 1.91 10.75 8.77
N ARG A 62 2.96 9.96 8.54
CA ARG A 62 2.90 8.49 8.45
C ARG A 62 3.78 7.81 9.49
N ARG A 63 3.50 6.54 9.78
CA ARG A 63 4.39 5.69 10.61
C ARG A 63 5.79 5.63 9.98
N ASP A 64 6.83 5.70 10.83
CA ASP A 64 8.23 5.58 10.39
C ASP A 64 8.54 4.14 9.95
N ILE A 65 8.39 3.88 8.65
CA ILE A 65 8.60 2.59 8.03
C ILE A 65 9.60 2.75 6.90
N VAL A 66 10.68 1.98 6.98
CA VAL A 66 11.79 2.01 6.02
C VAL A 66 11.60 0.96 4.93
N GLU A 67 10.88 -0.12 5.21
CA GLU A 67 10.67 -1.23 4.29
C GLU A 67 9.27 -1.82 4.39
N VAL A 68 8.67 -2.13 3.23
CA VAL A 68 7.41 -2.85 3.08
C VAL A 68 7.65 -4.09 2.24
N LEU A 69 7.13 -5.23 2.72
CA LEU A 69 7.22 -6.50 2.02
C LEU A 69 5.84 -6.92 1.54
N MET A 70 5.68 -7.10 0.23
CA MET A 70 4.51 -7.71 -0.37
C MET A 70 4.74 -9.20 -0.62
N VAL A 71 3.79 -10.03 -0.21
CA VAL A 71 3.83 -11.49 -0.41
C VAL A 71 2.62 -11.93 -1.23
N ILE A 72 2.86 -12.59 -2.36
CA ILE A 72 1.81 -13.28 -3.13
C ILE A 72 1.80 -14.75 -2.71
N GLU A 73 0.69 -15.24 -2.17
CA GLU A 73 0.58 -16.62 -1.67
C GLU A 73 -0.80 -17.25 -1.91
N ASN A 74 -0.91 -18.57 -1.79
CA ASN A 74 -2.16 -19.28 -2.12
C ASN A 74 -3.17 -19.35 -0.97
N HIS A 75 -2.72 -19.34 0.28
CA HIS A 75 -3.56 -19.66 1.44
C HIS A 75 -3.79 -18.43 2.31
N ARG A 76 -4.89 -17.71 2.03
CA ARG A 76 -5.41 -16.61 2.86
C ARG A 76 -6.93 -16.59 2.81
N ASP A 77 -7.54 -15.97 3.80
CA ASP A 77 -9.00 -15.82 3.90
C ASP A 77 -9.53 -14.51 3.29
N LEU A 78 -8.65 -13.50 3.11
CA LEU A 78 -8.96 -12.19 2.49
C LEU A 78 -8.25 -12.00 1.13
N LYS A 79 -8.73 -11.06 0.31
CA LYS A 79 -8.17 -10.81 -1.04
C LYS A 79 -6.76 -10.24 -0.93
N GLY A 80 -6.62 -9.27 -0.03
CA GLY A 80 -5.37 -8.79 0.54
C GLY A 80 -5.56 -8.52 2.03
N ASP A 81 -4.47 -8.52 2.78
CA ASP A 81 -4.46 -8.11 4.18
C ASP A 81 -3.08 -7.57 4.59
N THR A 82 -3.08 -6.54 5.43
CA THR A 82 -1.88 -5.88 5.93
C THR A 82 -1.67 -6.18 7.41
N TYR A 83 -0.46 -6.62 7.75
CA TYR A 83 -0.01 -6.76 9.14
C TYR A 83 1.33 -6.06 9.34
N GLY A 84 1.33 -4.97 10.10
CA GLY A 84 2.51 -4.15 10.32
C GLY A 84 2.99 -3.49 9.01
N ASN A 85 4.08 -4.01 8.45
CA ASN A 85 4.67 -3.56 7.18
C ASN A 85 4.66 -4.67 6.10
N ILE A 86 3.89 -5.74 6.33
CA ILE A 86 3.76 -6.87 5.40
C ILE A 86 2.37 -6.83 4.78
N ILE A 87 2.32 -6.77 3.45
CA ILE A 87 1.09 -6.85 2.66
C ILE A 87 1.02 -8.26 2.07
N ASN A 88 -0.05 -8.98 2.32
CA ASN A 88 -0.24 -10.32 1.79
C ASN A 88 -1.38 -10.28 0.78
N ILE A 89 -1.17 -10.86 -0.39
CA ILE A 89 -2.17 -10.91 -1.46
C ILE A 89 -2.43 -12.36 -1.83
N ARG A 90 -3.71 -12.72 -1.88
CA ARG A 90 -4.10 -14.06 -2.25
C ARG A 90 -3.97 -14.26 -3.76
N ALA A 91 -3.16 -15.23 -4.18
CA ALA A 91 -2.88 -15.51 -5.58
C ALA A 91 -4.15 -15.83 -6.38
N ILE A 92 -5.10 -16.60 -5.80
CA ILE A 92 -6.35 -16.95 -6.49
C ILE A 92 -7.22 -15.74 -6.80
N TYR A 93 -7.19 -14.68 -5.97
CA TYR A 93 -7.90 -13.43 -6.26
C TYR A 93 -7.45 -12.81 -7.59
N LEU A 94 -6.17 -12.96 -7.94
CA LEU A 94 -5.67 -12.47 -9.23
C LEU A 94 -6.29 -13.20 -10.43
N LEU A 95 -6.76 -14.44 -10.28
CA LEU A 95 -7.50 -15.15 -11.32
C LEU A 95 -8.95 -14.68 -11.43
N GLU A 96 -9.54 -14.31 -10.29
CA GLU A 96 -10.93 -13.86 -10.21
C GLU A 96 -11.13 -12.48 -10.85
N ILE A 97 -10.06 -11.67 -10.97
CA ILE A 97 -10.14 -10.37 -11.65
C ILE A 97 -10.44 -10.57 -13.13
N GLN A 98 -11.60 -10.05 -13.51
CA GLN A 98 -12.01 -9.86 -14.90
C GLN A 98 -11.62 -8.45 -15.36
N GLY A 99 -11.17 -8.31 -16.61
CA GLY A 99 -10.75 -7.02 -17.16
C GLY A 99 -9.31 -6.64 -16.80
N ASN A 100 -9.08 -5.38 -16.40
CA ASN A 100 -7.73 -4.82 -16.23
C ASN A 100 -7.10 -5.23 -14.88
N VAL A 101 -6.37 -6.34 -14.90
CA VAL A 101 -5.68 -6.92 -13.73
C VAL A 101 -4.68 -5.95 -13.11
N LYS A 102 -3.93 -5.22 -13.92
CA LYS A 102 -2.95 -4.24 -13.42
C LYS A 102 -3.63 -3.16 -12.60
N TRP A 103 -4.69 -2.58 -13.14
CA TRP A 103 -5.42 -1.54 -12.43
C TRP A 103 -6.03 -2.06 -11.12
N ALA A 104 -6.71 -3.21 -11.15
CA ALA A 104 -7.34 -3.77 -9.95
C ALA A 104 -6.31 -4.14 -8.89
N PHE A 105 -5.19 -4.75 -9.31
CA PHE A 105 -4.07 -5.07 -8.44
C PHE A 105 -3.46 -3.81 -7.84
N THR A 106 -3.09 -2.82 -8.65
CA THR A 106 -2.50 -1.56 -8.18
C THR A 106 -3.42 -0.86 -7.20
N SER A 107 -4.73 -0.80 -7.46
CA SER A 107 -5.72 -0.25 -6.53
C SER A 107 -5.75 -1.00 -5.18
N LEU A 108 -5.65 -2.33 -5.20
CA LEU A 108 -5.53 -3.12 -3.97
C LEU A 108 -4.22 -2.79 -3.23
N ILE A 109 -3.09 -2.64 -3.94
CA ILE A 109 -1.84 -2.24 -3.27
C ILE A 109 -1.99 -0.87 -2.61
N TYR A 110 -2.56 0.12 -3.31
CA TYR A 110 -2.78 1.45 -2.74
C TYR A 110 -3.63 1.37 -1.47
N HIS A 111 -4.70 0.56 -1.48
CA HIS A 111 -5.53 0.30 -0.31
C HIS A 111 -4.71 -0.24 0.87
N GLU A 112 -3.98 -1.33 0.66
CA GLU A 112 -3.16 -1.97 1.70
C GLU A 112 -2.01 -1.06 2.20
N MET A 113 -1.41 -0.28 1.31
CA MET A 113 -0.38 0.70 1.69
C MET A 113 -0.91 1.79 2.62
N THR A 114 -2.20 2.17 2.51
CA THR A 114 -2.78 3.09 3.49
C THR A 114 -2.81 2.48 4.88
N GLN A 115 -3.09 1.18 4.99
CA GLN A 115 -3.06 0.46 6.27
C GLN A 115 -1.63 0.40 6.85
N VAL A 116 -0.61 0.26 6.00
CA VAL A 116 0.80 0.32 6.43
C VAL A 116 1.15 1.67 7.05
N TRP A 117 0.65 2.78 6.49
CA TRP A 117 0.96 4.14 6.97
C TRP A 117 0.12 4.61 8.15
N GLN A 118 -1.07 4.03 8.34
CA GLN A 118 -1.95 4.37 9.44
C GLN A 118 -1.32 4.01 10.78
N TRP A 119 -1.42 4.94 11.73
CA TRP A 119 -1.11 4.66 13.13
C TRP A 119 -2.25 3.83 13.70
N PHE A 120 -2.05 2.52 13.86
CA PHE A 120 -2.98 1.70 14.64
C PHE A 120 -3.06 2.30 16.05
N GLY A 121 -4.22 2.87 16.38
CA GLY A 121 -4.47 3.57 17.64
C GLY A 121 -4.49 2.60 18.81
N GLY A 122 -3.32 2.14 19.27
CA GLY A 122 -3.18 1.20 20.37
C GLY A 122 -3.91 -0.13 20.13
N PRO A 123 -3.95 -1.01 21.15
CA PRO A 123 -4.47 -2.37 21.01
C PRO A 123 -5.96 -2.46 20.61
N ASP A 124 -6.76 -1.39 20.72
CA ASP A 124 -8.23 -1.53 20.75
C ASP A 124 -9.05 -0.66 19.79
N LYS A 125 -8.50 0.27 18.98
CA LYS A 125 -9.38 1.21 18.25
C LYS A 125 -8.90 1.64 16.86
N ALA A 126 -9.25 0.83 15.87
CA ALA A 126 -9.87 1.37 14.66
C ALA A 126 -10.91 0.36 14.17
N LEU A 127 -12.13 0.82 13.86
CA LEU A 127 -13.18 -0.04 13.32
C LEU A 127 -12.66 -0.64 12.01
N THR A 128 -12.67 -1.97 11.88
CA THR A 128 -12.23 -2.69 10.66
C THR A 128 -12.83 -2.07 9.39
N GLY A 129 -14.08 -1.60 9.41
CA GLY A 129 -14.70 -0.93 8.26
C GLY A 129 -14.14 0.46 7.90
N LEU A 130 -13.50 1.17 8.83
CA LEU A 130 -12.78 2.42 8.56
C LEU A 130 -11.37 2.15 8.05
N ILE A 131 -10.74 1.08 8.55
CA ILE A 131 -9.41 0.61 8.12
C ILE A 131 -9.46 0.05 6.69
N GLU A 132 -10.51 -0.71 6.37
CA GLU A 132 -10.73 -1.36 5.07
C GLU A 132 -11.38 -0.43 4.03
N GLY A 133 -11.93 0.72 4.45
CA GLY A 133 -12.58 1.69 3.57
C GLY A 133 -13.77 1.14 2.76
N THR A 134 -14.45 2.03 2.03
CA THR A 134 -15.59 1.68 1.15
C THR A 134 -15.14 1.00 -0.16
N TRP A 135 -13.83 0.93 -0.43
CA TRP A 135 -13.28 0.37 -1.67
C TRP A 135 -13.42 -1.15 -1.80
N ALA A 136 -13.45 -1.88 -0.67
CA ALA A 136 -13.67 -3.33 -0.64
C ALA A 136 -14.98 -3.76 -1.34
N TRP A 137 -15.98 -2.86 -1.39
CA TRP A 137 -17.26 -3.10 -2.05
C TRP A 137 -17.25 -2.89 -3.58
N PHE A 138 -16.43 -1.97 -4.11
CA PHE A 138 -16.48 -1.62 -5.53
C PHE A 138 -15.83 -2.64 -6.47
N CYS A 139 -14.85 -3.42 -5.99
CA CYS A 139 -14.25 -4.49 -6.79
C CYS A 139 -14.91 -5.86 -6.62
N GLY A 140 -16.06 -5.93 -5.93
CA GLY A 140 -16.90 -7.13 -5.82
C GLY A 140 -18.06 -7.19 -6.82
N GLY A 141 -18.34 -6.11 -7.54
CA GLY A 141 -19.48 -5.97 -8.44
C GLY A 141 -19.09 -5.91 -9.91
N ALA A 142 -18.63 -7.03 -10.47
CA ALA A 142 -18.83 -7.31 -11.89
C ALA A 142 -19.88 -8.42 -12.01
N LYS A 143 -21.08 -8.13 -11.50
CA LYS A 143 -22.31 -8.84 -11.86
C LYS A 143 -23.43 -7.81 -11.92
N GLN A 144 -24.32 -8.05 -12.89
CA GLN A 144 -25.31 -7.18 -13.54
C GLN A 144 -24.69 -6.62 -14.84
N ASP A 145 -25.18 -6.95 -16.04
CA ASP A 145 -26.51 -7.48 -16.41
C ASP A 145 -26.45 -8.15 -17.80
N ASP A 146 -26.57 -9.49 -17.83
CA ASP A 146 -27.09 -10.22 -19.00
C ASP A 146 -28.55 -10.58 -18.67
N GLU A 147 -29.49 -9.77 -19.13
CA GLU A 147 -30.90 -10.16 -19.25
C GLU A 147 -31.36 -9.94 -20.70
N GLY A 148 -31.77 -11.04 -21.34
CA GLY A 148 -32.92 -11.14 -22.25
C GLY A 148 -32.93 -10.34 -23.53
#